data_AF-A0A4R5XZK4-F1
#
_entry.id   AF-A0A4R5XZK4-F1
#
_cell.length_a   1.000
_cell.length_b   1.000
_cell.length_c   1.000
_cell.angle_alpha   90.00
_cell.angle_beta   90.00
_cell.angle_gamma   90.00
#
_symmetry.space_group_name_H-M   'P 1'
#
loop_
_entity.id
_entity.type
_entity.pdbx_description
1 polymer ?
#
loop_
_entity_poly.entity_id
_entity_poly.type
_entity_poly.pdbx_seq_one_letter_code
_entity_poly.pdbx_strand_id
1 'polypeptide(L)'
;MPHDLGTARGPSRYTVPAVFSRRPQPREVDLLHGAGTSRRLADAGYSDVELHVSDRRLLITNTNLADLKAGLAHLIGTILAEVSLQASQERSQREEELDALGQLEEQRLEALRQAAAEIHFD
;
A
#
# COMPACT_ATOMS: atom_id res chain seq x y z
N MET A 1 -7.41 -12.62 22.96
CA MET A 1 -6.67 -13.76 22.38
C MET A 1 -6.97 -14.99 23.23
N PRO A 2 -7.07 -16.19 22.63
CA PRO A 2 -7.17 -17.44 23.38
C PRO A 2 -6.00 -17.58 24.37
N HIS A 3 -6.27 -18.16 25.54
CA HIS A 3 -5.32 -18.21 26.67
C HIS A 3 -4.30 -19.35 26.55
N ASP A 4 -4.50 -20.25 25.60
CA ASP A 4 -3.72 -21.45 25.32
C ASP A 4 -2.72 -21.28 24.16
N LEU A 5 -2.68 -20.10 23.51
CA LEU A 5 -1.73 -19.80 22.44
C LEU A 5 -0.28 -19.96 22.92
N GLY A 6 0.54 -20.65 22.12
CA GLY A 6 1.94 -20.92 22.46
C GLY A 6 2.14 -22.02 23.51
N THR A 7 1.08 -22.72 23.90
CA THR A 7 1.16 -23.93 24.75
C THR A 7 1.02 -25.19 23.90
N ALA A 8 1.41 -26.35 24.44
CA ALA A 8 1.29 -27.64 23.75
C ALA A 8 -0.17 -28.06 23.41
N ARG A 9 -1.17 -27.40 24.00
CA ARG A 9 -2.60 -27.67 23.75
C ARG A 9 -3.25 -26.67 22.78
N GLY A 10 -2.60 -25.53 22.52
CA GLY A 10 -3.12 -24.50 21.63
C GLY A 10 -2.85 -24.80 20.16
N PRO A 11 -3.53 -24.10 19.24
CA PRO A 11 -3.27 -24.25 17.81
C PRO A 11 -1.83 -23.83 17.46
N SER A 12 -1.19 -24.61 16.58
CA SER A 12 0.17 -24.36 16.11
C SER A 12 0.31 -23.10 15.25
N ARG A 13 -0.80 -22.68 14.63
CA ARG A 13 -0.92 -21.44 13.85
C ARG A 13 -2.16 -20.66 14.25
N TYR A 14 -2.06 -19.34 14.26
CA TYR A 14 -3.09 -18.40 14.69
C TYR A 14 -2.91 -17.05 13.99
N THR A 15 -3.91 -16.17 14.14
CA THR A 15 -3.85 -14.81 13.62
C THR A 15 -3.18 -13.88 14.61
N VAL A 16 -2.16 -13.15 14.16
CA VAL A 16 -1.49 -12.10 14.93
C VAL A 16 -1.90 -10.73 14.38
N PRO A 17 -2.67 -9.93 15.15
CA PRO A 17 -2.98 -8.58 14.77
C PRO A 17 -1.82 -7.65 15.10
N ALA A 18 -1.45 -6.81 14.15
CA ALA A 18 -0.56 -5.66 14.33
C ALA A 18 -1.33 -4.36 14.05
N VAL A 19 -0.99 -3.29 14.75
CA VAL A 19 -1.64 -1.98 14.57
C VAL A 19 -0.76 -1.11 13.69
N PHE A 20 -1.34 -0.50 12.66
CA PHE A 20 -0.62 0.48 11.86
C PHE A 20 -0.44 1.80 12.65
N SER A 21 0.73 2.41 12.53
CA SER A 21 1.03 3.72 13.13
C SER A 21 0.15 4.84 12.57
N ARG A 22 -0.23 4.73 11.30
CA ARG A 22 -1.21 5.59 10.61
C ARG A 22 -2.25 4.75 9.87
N ARG A 23 -3.33 5.38 9.39
CA ARG A 23 -4.26 4.69 8.50
C ARG A 23 -3.55 4.40 7.16
N PRO A 24 -3.57 3.14 6.66
CA PRO A 24 -3.05 2.83 5.34
C PRO A 24 -3.93 3.48 4.27
N GLN A 25 -3.31 3.97 3.20
CA GLN A 25 -3.99 4.54 2.04
C GLN A 25 -4.59 3.43 1.19
N PRO A 26 -5.67 3.68 0.42
CA PRO A 26 -6.29 2.65 -0.43
C PRO A 26 -5.28 1.94 -1.34
N ARG A 27 -4.38 2.72 -1.97
CA ARG A 27 -3.36 2.16 -2.86
C ARG A 27 -2.37 1.24 -2.13
N GLU A 28 -2.04 1.54 -0.88
CA GLU A 28 -1.16 0.66 -0.08
C GLU A 28 -1.85 -0.65 0.24
N VAL A 29 -3.17 -0.61 0.51
CA VAL A 29 -3.98 -1.81 0.73
C VAL A 29 -4.01 -2.66 -0.54
N ASP A 30 -4.26 -2.05 -1.70
CA ASP A 30 -4.29 -2.75 -2.99
C ASP A 30 -2.96 -3.45 -3.29
N LEU A 31 -1.83 -2.75 -3.08
CA LEU A 31 -0.49 -3.29 -3.28
C LEU A 31 -0.19 -4.43 -2.30
N LEU A 32 -0.60 -4.28 -1.04
CA LEU A 32 -0.41 -5.30 -0.01
C LEU A 32 -1.21 -6.57 -0.32
N HIS A 33 -2.43 -6.44 -0.86
CA HIS A 33 -3.28 -7.57 -1.28
C HIS A 33 -2.92 -8.11 -2.67
N GLY A 34 -1.99 -7.46 -3.38
CA GLY A 34 -1.53 -7.91 -4.68
C GLY A 34 -0.67 -9.19 -4.62
N ALA A 35 -0.61 -9.91 -5.74
CA ALA A 35 0.14 -11.16 -5.86
C ALA A 35 1.64 -11.04 -5.55
N GLY A 36 2.22 -9.83 -5.65
CA GLY A 36 3.62 -9.57 -5.32
C GLY A 36 3.93 -9.84 -3.84
N THR A 37 3.02 -9.49 -2.93
CA THR A 37 3.17 -9.74 -1.49
C THR A 37 3.16 -11.23 -1.19
N SER A 38 2.16 -11.97 -1.70
CA SER A 38 2.06 -13.42 -1.49
C SER A 38 3.24 -14.17 -2.07
N ARG A 39 3.75 -13.76 -3.24
CA ARG A 39 4.96 -14.33 -3.83
C ARG A 39 6.18 -14.13 -2.92
N ARG A 40 6.40 -12.92 -2.40
CA ARG A 40 7.52 -12.63 -1.50
C ARG A 40 7.47 -13.43 -0.20
N LEU A 41 6.27 -13.62 0.35
CA LEU A 41 6.08 -14.49 1.51
C LEU A 41 6.41 -15.94 1.18
N ALA A 42 5.93 -16.45 0.05
CA ALA A 42 6.23 -17.80 -0.42
C ALA A 42 7.72 -18.03 -0.69
N ASP A 43 8.39 -17.10 -1.36
CA ASP A 43 9.82 -17.15 -1.66
C ASP A 43 10.68 -17.17 -0.39
N ALA A 44 10.18 -16.59 0.71
CA ALA A 44 10.81 -16.62 2.02
C ALA A 44 10.41 -17.83 2.89
N GLY A 45 9.64 -18.78 2.36
CA GLY A 45 9.20 -19.99 3.07
C GLY A 45 7.92 -19.83 3.89
N TYR A 46 7.19 -18.73 3.72
CA TYR A 46 5.92 -18.44 4.40
C TYR A 46 4.72 -18.51 3.45
N SER A 47 4.66 -19.56 2.61
CA SER A 47 3.63 -19.72 1.56
C SER A 47 2.19 -19.69 2.09
N ASP A 48 2.00 -20.14 3.32
CA ASP A 48 0.67 -20.29 3.90
C ASP A 48 0.26 -19.06 4.73
N VAL A 49 1.14 -18.07 4.90
CA VAL A 49 0.85 -16.83 5.64
C VAL A 49 0.12 -15.86 4.72
N GLU A 50 -0.98 -15.29 5.21
CA GLU A 50 -1.70 -14.23 4.48
C GLU A 50 -1.76 -12.93 5.30
N LEU A 51 -1.83 -11.82 4.58
CA LEU A 51 -1.89 -10.48 5.15
C LEU A 51 -3.23 -9.84 4.77
N HIS A 52 -4.05 -9.54 5.78
CA HIS A 52 -5.34 -8.89 5.60
C HIS A 52 -5.38 -7.54 6.32
N VAL A 53 -5.99 -6.53 5.70
CA VAL A 53 -6.16 -5.22 6.33
C VAL A 53 -7.59 -5.09 6.82
N SER A 54 -7.75 -4.83 8.11
CA SER A 54 -9.04 -4.59 8.74
C SER A 54 -8.98 -3.28 9.51
N ASP A 55 -9.57 -2.23 8.92
CA ASP A 55 -9.53 -0.86 9.44
C ASP A 55 -8.07 -0.39 9.70
N ARG A 56 -7.66 -0.24 10.96
CA ARG A 56 -6.31 0.18 11.35
C ARG A 56 -5.38 -0.99 11.74
N ARG A 57 -5.77 -2.22 11.46
CA ARG A 57 -5.01 -3.42 11.82
C ARG A 57 -4.59 -4.20 10.59
N LEU A 58 -3.35 -4.68 10.65
CA LEU A 58 -2.86 -5.78 9.83
C LEU A 58 -3.17 -7.09 10.56
N LEU A 59 -3.88 -7.99 9.92
CA LEU A 59 -4.11 -9.34 10.39
C LEU A 59 -3.15 -10.27 9.65
N ILE A 60 -2.18 -10.81 10.38
CA ILE A 60 -1.22 -11.80 9.87
C ILE A 60 -1.81 -13.16 10.19
N THR A 61 -2.40 -13.83 9.21
CA THR A 61 -3.09 -15.11 9.41
C THR A 61 -2.15 -16.29 9.21
N ASN A 62 -2.53 -17.43 9.78
CA ASN A 62 -1.82 -18.70 9.63
C ASN A 62 -0.33 -18.64 9.98
N THR A 63 0.01 -17.92 11.04
CA THR A 63 1.38 -17.75 11.54
C THR A 63 1.48 -18.15 13.01
N ASN A 64 2.62 -17.96 13.65
CA ASN A 64 2.79 -18.07 15.08
C ASN A 64 3.93 -17.15 15.56
N LEU A 65 4.16 -17.09 16.87
CA LEU A 65 5.21 -16.23 17.43
C LEU A 65 6.63 -16.69 17.05
N ALA A 66 6.85 -17.98 16.81
CA ALA A 66 8.14 -18.50 16.39
C ALA A 66 8.48 -18.02 14.97
N ASP A 67 7.54 -18.11 14.02
CA ASP A 67 7.69 -17.60 12.65
C ASP A 67 8.00 -16.09 12.66
N LEU A 68 7.26 -15.31 13.47
CA LEU A 68 7.48 -13.88 13.64
C LEU A 68 8.88 -13.56 14.16
N LYS A 69 9.36 -14.29 15.16
CA LYS A 69 10.71 -14.14 15.71
C LYS A 69 11.80 -14.62 14.75
N ALA A 70 11.51 -15.62 13.93
CA ALA A 70 12.45 -16.24 13.01
C ALA A 70 12.71 -15.40 11.75
N GLY A 71 11.90 -14.36 11.49
CA GLY A 71 12.16 -13.43 10.39
C GLY A 71 10.90 -12.85 9.74
N LEU A 72 9.73 -13.47 9.94
CA LEU A 72 8.50 -13.02 9.30
C LEU A 72 8.14 -11.57 9.68
N ALA A 73 8.35 -11.16 10.93
CA ALA A 73 8.07 -9.79 11.36
C ALA A 73 8.93 -8.76 10.60
N HIS A 74 10.22 -9.08 10.38
CA HIS A 74 11.12 -8.23 9.61
C HIS A 74 10.72 -8.18 8.14
N LEU A 75 10.43 -9.33 7.52
CA LEU A 75 9.97 -9.42 6.14
C LEU A 75 8.70 -8.60 5.90
N ILE A 76 7.70 -8.72 6.78
CA ILE A 76 6.46 -7.93 6.71
C ILE A 76 6.79 -6.43 6.82
N GLY A 77 7.68 -6.04 7.74
CA GLY A 77 8.14 -4.65 7.85
C GLY A 77 8.74 -4.10 6.56
N THR A 78 9.61 -4.88 5.91
CA THR A 78 10.22 -4.54 4.62
C THR A 78 9.17 -4.42 3.51
N ILE A 79 8.23 -5.37 3.42
CA ILE A 79 7.11 -5.31 2.46
C ILE A 79 6.30 -4.02 2.67
N LEU A 80 5.94 -3.69 3.90
CA LEU A 80 5.16 -2.49 4.20
C LEU A 80 5.89 -1.19 3.85
N ALA A 81 7.20 -1.14 4.09
CA ALA A 81 8.03 0.02 3.73
C ALA A 81 8.08 0.23 2.22
N GLU A 82 8.28 -0.83 1.45
CA GLU A 82 8.31 -0.79 -0.01
C GLU A 82 6.94 -0.45 -0.61
N VAL A 83 5.85 -1.03 -0.09
CA VAL A 83 4.48 -0.69 -0.48
C VAL A 83 4.20 0.80 -0.25
N SER A 84 4.63 1.34 0.90
CA SER A 84 4.46 2.76 1.21
C SER A 84 5.24 3.65 0.24
N LEU A 85 6.48 3.26 -0.08
CA LEU A 85 7.32 3.98 -1.02
C LEU A 85 6.70 3.98 -2.43
N GLN A 86 6.29 2.81 -2.92
CA GLN A 86 5.67 2.67 -4.23
C GLN A 86 4.38 3.49 -4.33
N ALA A 87 3.49 3.39 -3.32
CA ALA A 87 2.25 4.17 -3.31
C ALA A 87 2.52 5.69 -3.31
N SER A 88 3.56 6.14 -2.61
CA SER A 88 3.95 7.56 -2.63
C SER A 88 4.51 7.99 -3.99
N GLN A 89 5.34 7.17 -4.63
CA GLN A 89 5.90 7.45 -5.95
C GLN A 89 4.81 7.55 -7.01
N GLU A 90 3.88 6.59 -7.03
CA GLU A 90 2.76 6.60 -7.98
C GLU A 90 1.84 7.82 -7.77
N ARG A 91 1.67 8.26 -6.51
CA ARG A 91 0.90 9.48 -6.22
C ARG A 91 1.62 10.72 -6.75
N SER A 92 2.91 10.88 -6.46
CA SER A 92 3.68 12.03 -6.92
C SER A 92 3.74 12.09 -8.45
N GLN A 93 3.91 10.95 -9.13
CA GLN A 93 3.87 10.91 -10.61
C GLN A 93 2.53 11.38 -11.18
N ARG A 94 1.41 10.98 -10.57
CA ARG A 94 0.08 11.45 -11.00
C ARG A 94 -0.12 12.93 -10.72
N GLU A 95 0.37 13.43 -9.58
CA GLU A 95 0.31 14.86 -9.25
C GLU A 95 1.11 15.69 -10.28
N GLU A 96 2.32 15.25 -10.63
CA GLU A 96 3.15 15.88 -11.66
C GLU A 96 2.50 15.87 -13.05
N GLU A 97 1.89 14.74 -13.44
CA GLU A 97 1.19 14.62 -14.72
C GLU A 97 -0.03 15.56 -14.80
N LEU A 98 -0.82 15.65 -13.72
CA LEU A 98 -1.97 16.54 -13.65
C LEU A 98 -1.55 18.02 -13.69
N ASP A 99 -0.47 18.38 -13.00
CA ASP A 99 0.07 19.75 -13.04
C ASP A 99 0.53 20.13 -14.45
N ALA A 100 1.26 19.24 -15.12
CA ALA A 100 1.71 19.46 -16.49
C ALA A 100 0.53 19.66 -17.48
N LEU A 101 -0.54 18.87 -17.33
CA LEU A 101 -1.76 19.03 -18.13
C LEU A 101 -2.47 20.36 -17.83
N GLY A 102 -2.50 20.78 -16.57
CA GLY A 102 -3.06 22.07 -16.15
C GLY A 102 -2.32 23.24 -16.81
N GLN A 103 -0.99 23.24 -16.76
CA GLN A 103 -0.16 24.28 -17.37
C GLN A 103 -0.37 24.38 -18.89
N LEU A 104 -0.51 23.25 -19.57
CA LEU A 104 -0.76 23.23 -21.02
C LEU A 104 -2.13 23.81 -21.37
N GLU A 105 -3.16 23.52 -20.58
CA GLU A 105 -4.49 24.07 -20.80
C GLU A 105 -4.55 25.58 -20.48
N GLU A 106 -3.84 26.05 -19.44
CA GLU A 106 -3.71 27.47 -19.15
C GLU A 106 -3.07 28.24 -20.31
N GLN A 107 -1.98 27.71 -20.88
CA GLN A 107 -1.32 28.29 -22.06
C GLN A 107 -2.26 28.35 -23.27
N ARG A 108 -3.03 27.29 -23.49
CA ARG A 108 -4.01 27.22 -24.58
C ARG A 108 -5.12 28.26 -24.41
N LEU A 109 -5.66 28.39 -23.21
CA LEU A 109 -6.70 29.37 -22.90
C LEU A 109 -6.18 30.80 -23.05
N GLU A 110 -4.93 31.06 -22.66
CA GLU A 110 -4.32 32.37 -22.83
C GLU A 110 -4.11 32.72 -24.31
N ALA A 111 -3.61 31.78 -25.12
CA ALA A 111 -3.48 31.96 -26.56
C ALA A 111 -4.86 32.22 -27.22
N LEU A 112 -5.90 31.53 -26.77
CA LEU A 112 -7.27 31.74 -27.25
C LEU A 112 -7.81 33.14 -26.88
N ARG A 113 -7.54 33.62 -25.66
CA ARG A 113 -7.92 34.98 -25.23
C ARG A 113 -7.23 36.05 -26.08
N GLN A 114 -5.94 35.88 -26.35
CA GLN A 114 -5.17 36.79 -27.20
C GLN A 114 -5.75 36.84 -28.63
N ALA A 115 -5.98 35.69 -29.25
CA ALA A 115 -6.58 35.61 -30.59
C ALA A 115 -7.98 36.23 -30.64
N ALA A 116 -8.82 36.02 -29.62
CA ALA A 116 -10.14 36.63 -29.55
C ALA A 116 -10.09 38.16 -29.43
N ALA A 117 -9.10 38.70 -28.73
CA ALA A 117 -8.91 40.14 -28.56
C ALA A 117 -8.52 40.87 -29.86
N GLU A 118 -8.03 40.14 -30.87
CA GLU A 118 -7.67 40.71 -32.19
C GLU A 118 -8.90 40.86 -33.12
N ILE A 119 -10.03 40.23 -32.82
CA ILE A 119 -11.23 40.23 -33.67
C ILE A 119 -12.04 41.51 -33.44
N HIS A 120 -12.23 42.32 -34.49
CA HIS A 120 -13.04 43.54 -34.49
C HIS A 120 -14.16 43.44 -35.54
N PHE A 121 -15.35 43.94 -35.22
CA PHE A 121 -16.51 43.98 -36.12
C PHE A 121 -16.91 45.44 -36.34
N ASP A 122 -16.35 46.06 -37.39
CA ASP A 122 -16.77 47.38 -37.89
C ASP A 122 -18.05 47.29 -38.75
#